data_AF-A0A947GGA1-F1
#
_entry.id   AF-A0A947GGA1-F1
#
_cell.length_a   1.000
_cell.length_b   1.000
_cell.length_c   1.000
_cell.angle_alpha   90.00
_cell.angle_beta   90.00
_cell.angle_gamma   90.00
#
_symmetry.space_group_name_H-M   'P 1'
#
loop_
_entity.id
_entity.type
_entity.pdbx_description
1 polymer ?
#
loop_
_entity_poly.entity_id
_entity_poly.type
_entity_poly.pdbx_seq_one_letter_code
_entity_poly.pdbx_strand_id
1 'polypeptide(L)'
;MLRLATVLLSTIVAAGCGRSSYSDRVDSDPARASSCADLLASEPDTPSGLYVVGEGGTEVHCEMDLMGGGWTRVAQVDAEVGCPGEWIQAETGVAKVCIRPASEEGSQAWAAFQPATDSYQEVMGFVRGYQNASMDSFSEVTSSRGGLADFYVDGVSITAIDSELVHVFTYAVAWSDTDNSEQSLCPCLGGTGAPAFVGDDFYCESGFPAEPGGGWATADPLWDGDGSGTDCDSPGNPSRFSVDLGAPLRGPLVVRILVDQGSSNEDVGVSALELFVR
;
A
#
# COMPACT_ATOMS: atom_id res chain seq x y z
N MET A 1 71.03 63.47 -4.85
CA MET A 1 69.83 62.60 -4.76
C MET A 1 70.30 61.19 -4.41
N LEU A 2 69.78 60.66 -3.29
CA LEU A 2 69.70 59.27 -2.78
C LEU A 2 70.79 58.24 -3.17
N ARG A 3 71.67 57.83 -2.23
CA ARG A 3 71.56 56.74 -1.19
C ARG A 3 71.65 55.31 -1.78
N LEU A 4 72.82 54.65 -1.70
CA LEU A 4 73.27 53.69 -0.65
C LEU A 4 72.33 52.49 -0.42
N ALA A 5 72.78 51.27 -0.69
CA ALA A 5 73.39 50.38 0.31
C ALA A 5 73.41 48.90 -0.16
N THR A 6 74.58 48.30 -0.07
CA THR A 6 74.85 46.86 -0.11
C THR A 6 74.45 46.21 1.22
N VAL A 7 74.60 44.88 1.29
CA VAL A 7 74.67 43.96 2.46
C VAL A 7 73.30 43.48 2.99
N LEU A 8 73.06 42.23 3.42
CA LEU A 8 73.87 41.11 3.95
C LEU A 8 73.11 39.78 3.68
N LEU A 9 73.86 38.71 3.34
CA LEU A 9 73.41 37.33 3.54
C LEU A 9 73.41 37.03 5.04
N SER A 10 72.38 36.38 5.56
CA SER A 10 72.42 35.70 6.86
C SER A 10 71.62 34.42 6.85
N THR A 11 72.28 33.42 7.40
CA THR A 11 71.96 32.02 7.65
C THR A 11 70.66 31.79 8.42
N ILE A 12 69.93 30.72 8.07
CA ILE A 12 68.97 30.07 8.98
C ILE A 12 69.45 28.65 9.28
N VAL A 13 69.58 28.39 10.58
CA VAL A 13 69.90 27.11 11.21
C VAL A 13 68.63 26.26 11.32
N ALA A 14 68.77 24.96 11.09
CA ALA A 14 67.71 23.96 11.19
C ALA A 14 67.36 23.59 12.65
N ALA A 15 66.09 23.28 12.91
CA ALA A 15 65.67 22.42 14.02
C ALA A 15 64.26 21.85 13.79
N GLY A 16 64.08 20.55 14.06
CA GLY A 16 62.79 19.99 14.49
C GLY A 16 62.09 19.06 13.52
N CYS A 17 62.41 17.77 13.61
CA CYS A 17 61.58 16.67 13.13
C CYS A 17 60.31 16.57 14.00
N GLY A 18 59.14 16.47 13.39
CA GLY A 18 57.87 16.27 14.08
C GLY A 18 56.78 15.82 13.10
N ARG A 19 56.74 14.52 12.82
CA ARG A 19 55.55 13.89 12.23
C ARG A 19 54.41 14.03 13.24
N SER A 20 53.46 14.91 12.96
CA SER A 20 52.15 14.87 13.61
C SER A 20 51.16 14.42 12.55
N SER A 21 50.86 13.13 12.59
CA SER A 21 49.68 12.54 11.96
C SER A 21 48.44 13.20 12.54
N TYR A 22 47.87 14.19 11.84
CA TYR A 22 46.52 14.67 12.11
C TYR A 22 45.55 13.85 11.24
N SER A 23 45.42 12.57 11.62
CA SER A 23 44.18 11.82 11.43
C SER A 23 43.27 12.30 12.55
N ASP A 24 42.26 13.10 12.23
CA ASP A 24 40.99 13.18 12.96
C ASP A 24 40.19 14.38 12.45
N ARG A 25 39.45 14.13 11.36
CA ARG A 25 38.05 14.53 11.31
C ARG A 25 37.32 13.37 10.67
N VAL A 26 36.66 12.59 11.53
CA VAL A 26 35.50 11.80 11.15
C VAL A 26 34.57 12.80 10.49
N ASP A 27 34.44 12.68 9.17
CA ASP A 27 33.33 13.28 8.42
C ASP A 27 32.09 12.59 8.98
N SER A 28 31.49 13.18 10.01
CA SER A 28 30.17 12.76 10.46
C SER A 28 29.23 13.21 9.35
N ASP A 29 29.03 12.33 8.38
CA ASP A 29 27.84 12.34 7.53
C ASP A 29 26.65 12.70 8.43
N PRO A 30 25.85 13.74 8.14
CA PRO A 30 24.64 13.99 8.90
C PRO A 30 23.90 12.67 9.05
N ALA A 31 23.62 12.27 10.30
CA ALA A 31 23.04 10.97 10.58
C ALA A 31 21.77 10.81 9.74
N ARG A 32 21.85 9.97 8.70
CA ARG A 32 20.74 9.73 7.79
C ARG A 32 19.58 9.17 8.60
N ALA A 33 18.39 9.71 8.40
CA ALA A 33 17.19 9.17 9.02
C ALA A 33 17.04 7.67 8.68
N SER A 34 16.72 6.85 9.67
CA SER A 34 16.54 5.40 9.48
C SER A 34 15.27 5.08 8.69
N SER A 35 14.24 5.92 8.76
CA SER A 35 12.96 5.74 8.09
C SER A 35 12.32 7.09 7.73
N CYS A 36 11.24 7.06 6.94
CA CYS A 36 10.40 8.24 6.70
C CYS A 36 9.81 8.81 7.99
N ALA A 37 9.47 7.95 8.96
CA ALA A 37 8.96 8.37 10.26
C ALA A 37 10.02 9.10 11.08
N ASP A 38 11.24 8.59 11.12
CA ASP A 38 12.36 9.26 11.81
C ASP A 38 12.69 10.60 11.15
N LEU A 39 12.63 10.65 9.81
CA LEU A 39 12.83 11.88 9.05
C LEU A 39 11.80 12.93 9.46
N LEU A 40 10.50 12.60 9.42
CA LEU A 40 9.43 13.52 9.80
C LEU A 40 9.51 13.95 11.26
N ALA A 41 9.86 13.03 12.17
CA ALA A 41 10.02 13.34 13.58
C ALA A 41 11.17 14.34 13.83
N SER A 42 12.25 14.27 13.04
CA SER A 42 13.39 15.18 13.14
C SER A 42 13.18 16.51 12.44
N GLU A 43 12.42 16.51 11.33
CA GLU A 43 12.15 17.69 10.48
C GLU A 43 10.65 17.73 10.13
N PRO A 44 9.78 18.25 11.04
CA PRO A 44 8.32 18.17 10.88
C PRO A 44 7.73 18.90 9.67
N ASP A 45 8.47 19.83 9.07
CA ASP A 45 8.05 20.58 7.87
C ASP A 45 8.50 19.89 6.56
N THR A 46 9.02 18.66 6.64
CA THR A 46 9.49 17.89 5.48
C THR A 46 8.31 17.53 4.56
N PRO A 47 8.33 17.92 3.28
CA PRO A 47 7.23 17.60 2.36
C PRO A 47 7.27 16.12 1.90
N SER A 48 6.15 15.60 1.40
CA SER A 48 6.15 14.30 0.72
C SER A 48 7.09 14.29 -0.51
N GLY A 49 7.76 13.17 -0.77
CA GLY A 49 8.73 13.07 -1.87
C GLY A 49 9.69 11.89 -1.77
N LEU A 50 10.71 11.89 -2.64
CA LEU A 50 11.77 10.87 -2.64
C LEU A 50 12.89 11.25 -1.66
N TYR A 51 13.28 10.29 -0.82
CA TYR A 51 14.32 10.44 0.20
C TYR A 51 15.19 9.20 0.24
N VAL A 52 16.42 9.38 0.73
CA VAL A 52 17.34 8.27 1.00
C VAL A 52 17.36 8.02 2.51
N VAL A 53 16.85 6.87 2.94
CA VAL A 53 16.72 6.50 4.36
C VAL A 53 17.48 5.19 4.66
N GLY A 54 17.67 4.89 5.94
CA GLY A 54 18.30 3.65 6.43
C GLY A 54 19.83 3.66 6.33
N GLU A 55 20.48 2.80 7.12
CA GLU A 55 21.94 2.74 7.20
C GLU A 55 22.62 2.45 5.85
N GLY A 56 21.98 1.66 4.99
CA GLY A 56 22.45 1.32 3.64
C GLY A 56 22.15 2.37 2.57
N GLY A 57 21.26 3.32 2.85
CA GLY A 57 20.80 4.31 1.87
C GLY A 57 19.90 3.72 0.80
N THR A 58 18.64 3.56 1.14
CA THR A 58 17.59 3.14 0.20
C THR A 58 16.80 4.36 -0.21
N GLU A 59 16.67 4.59 -1.52
CA GLU A 59 15.74 5.59 -2.03
C GLU A 59 14.30 5.07 -1.88
N VAL A 60 13.47 5.83 -1.17
CA VAL A 60 12.06 5.53 -0.92
C VAL A 60 11.23 6.78 -1.12
N HIS A 61 9.93 6.62 -1.37
CA HIS A 61 9.00 7.72 -1.27
C HIS A 61 8.42 7.81 0.13
N CYS A 62 8.53 8.98 0.73
CA CYS A 62 7.91 9.29 2.01
C CYS A 62 6.63 10.11 1.78
N GLU A 63 5.53 9.65 2.35
CA GLU A 63 4.29 10.43 2.47
C GLU A 63 4.24 11.05 3.88
N MET A 64 4.34 12.38 3.94
CA MET A 64 4.57 13.16 5.16
C MET A 64 3.32 13.89 5.66
N ASP A 65 2.25 13.95 4.88
CA ASP A 65 1.07 14.73 5.21
C ASP A 65 -0.12 13.84 5.57
N LEU A 66 -0.34 12.75 4.83
CA LEU A 66 -1.50 11.89 5.01
C LEU A 66 -1.42 11.10 6.32
N MET A 67 -2.52 11.08 7.07
CA MET A 67 -2.70 10.23 8.27
C MET A 67 -1.52 10.32 9.26
N GLY A 68 -1.05 11.53 9.52
CA GLY A 68 0.05 11.81 10.47
C GLY A 68 1.46 11.66 9.89
N GLY A 69 1.59 11.30 8.61
CA GLY A 69 2.86 11.33 7.89
C GLY A 69 3.88 10.28 8.31
N GLY A 70 5.07 10.34 7.70
CA GLY A 70 6.18 9.42 8.00
C GLY A 70 6.00 8.04 7.36
N TRP A 71 5.12 7.93 6.37
CA TRP A 71 4.78 6.69 5.69
C TRP A 71 5.80 6.37 4.60
N THR A 72 6.35 5.15 4.61
CA THR A 72 7.27 4.67 3.56
C THR A 72 6.49 3.88 2.51
N ARG A 73 6.55 4.30 1.23
CA ARG A 73 5.81 3.61 0.17
C ARG A 73 6.38 2.21 -0.11
N VAL A 74 5.50 1.22 -0.17
CA VAL A 74 5.80 -0.18 -0.47
C VAL A 74 5.39 -0.54 -1.89
N ALA A 75 4.21 -0.09 -2.31
CA ALA A 75 3.67 -0.40 -3.63
C ALA A 75 2.95 0.80 -4.23
N GLN A 76 3.06 0.93 -5.55
CA GLN A 76 2.21 1.78 -6.38
C GLN A 76 1.89 0.98 -7.65
N VAL A 77 0.64 0.59 -7.78
CA VAL A 77 0.14 -0.14 -8.94
C VAL A 77 -0.79 0.78 -9.70
N ASP A 78 -0.53 0.90 -10.99
CA ASP A 78 -1.39 1.53 -11.97
C ASP A 78 -1.57 0.52 -13.10
N ALA A 79 -2.81 0.04 -13.26
CA ALA A 79 -3.14 -0.96 -14.27
C ALA A 79 -2.90 -0.46 -15.70
N GLU A 80 -2.78 0.86 -15.93
CA GLU A 80 -2.36 1.39 -17.23
C GLU A 80 -0.90 1.07 -17.56
N VAL A 81 -0.05 0.98 -16.53
CA VAL A 81 1.37 0.64 -16.63
C VAL A 81 1.57 -0.87 -16.72
N GLY A 82 0.88 -1.63 -15.87
CA GLY A 82 0.94 -3.09 -15.87
C GLY A 82 0.50 -3.73 -14.56
N CYS A 83 0.37 -5.06 -14.59
CA CYS A 83 -0.13 -5.84 -13.46
C CYS A 83 1.01 -6.65 -12.79
N PRO A 84 1.19 -6.53 -11.46
CA PRO A 84 2.20 -7.28 -10.73
C PRO A 84 1.78 -8.71 -10.41
N GLY A 85 2.77 -9.54 -10.07
CA GLY A 85 2.52 -10.89 -9.56
C GLY A 85 1.81 -11.80 -10.57
N GLU A 86 0.77 -12.47 -10.10
CA GLU A 86 -0.06 -13.37 -10.91
C GLU A 86 -1.22 -12.66 -11.62
N TRP A 87 -1.37 -11.35 -11.43
CA TRP A 87 -2.48 -10.59 -12.00
C TRP A 87 -2.32 -10.43 -13.51
N ILE A 88 -3.44 -10.45 -14.22
CA ILE A 88 -3.52 -10.28 -15.66
C ILE A 88 -4.18 -8.94 -15.96
N GLN A 89 -3.65 -8.22 -16.95
CA GLN A 89 -4.25 -6.98 -17.43
C GLN A 89 -5.49 -7.29 -18.28
N ALA A 90 -6.58 -6.60 -18.00
CA ALA A 90 -7.83 -6.63 -18.77
C ALA A 90 -8.35 -5.20 -19.00
N GLU A 91 -9.40 -5.08 -19.78
CA GLU A 91 -10.04 -3.80 -20.11
C GLU A 91 -11.53 -3.85 -19.77
N THR A 92 -12.02 -2.81 -19.11
CA THR A 92 -13.45 -2.63 -18.80
C THR A 92 -14.21 -1.92 -19.92
N GLY A 93 -13.48 -1.40 -20.92
CA GLY A 93 -13.96 -0.50 -21.96
C GLY A 93 -13.71 0.98 -21.66
N VAL A 94 -13.51 1.36 -20.39
CA VAL A 94 -13.16 2.74 -19.97
C VAL A 94 -11.82 2.84 -19.24
N ALA A 95 -11.30 1.74 -18.72
CA ALA A 95 -10.03 1.68 -18.00
C ALA A 95 -9.35 0.32 -18.19
N LYS A 96 -8.02 0.28 -18.03
CA LYS A 96 -7.33 -0.97 -17.75
C LYS A 96 -7.46 -1.35 -16.29
N VAL A 97 -7.50 -2.65 -16.04
CA VAL A 97 -7.59 -3.23 -14.71
C VAL A 97 -6.69 -4.47 -14.60
N CYS A 98 -6.30 -4.78 -13.38
CA CYS A 98 -5.64 -6.03 -13.02
C CYS A 98 -6.65 -6.97 -12.40
N ILE A 99 -6.77 -8.17 -12.97
CA ILE A 99 -7.70 -9.23 -12.58
C ILE A 99 -6.95 -10.52 -12.27
N ARG A 100 -7.66 -11.50 -11.71
CA ARG A 100 -7.16 -12.89 -11.61
C ARG A 100 -7.18 -13.60 -12.98
N PRO A 101 -6.40 -14.68 -13.17
CA PRO A 101 -6.55 -15.54 -14.34
C PRO A 101 -7.96 -16.14 -14.43
N ALA A 102 -8.47 -16.22 -15.67
CA ALA A 102 -9.80 -16.75 -15.94
C ALA A 102 -9.98 -18.18 -15.42
N SER A 103 -11.14 -18.45 -14.84
CA SER A 103 -11.50 -19.72 -14.21
C SER A 103 -13.00 -19.99 -14.34
N GLU A 104 -13.39 -21.26 -14.44
CA GLU A 104 -14.80 -21.70 -14.44
C GLU A 104 -15.37 -21.82 -13.00
N GLU A 105 -14.49 -21.80 -12.00
CA GLU A 105 -14.80 -21.87 -10.56
C GLU A 105 -14.09 -20.73 -9.80
N GLY A 106 -14.35 -20.59 -8.50
CA GLY A 106 -13.64 -19.70 -7.59
C GLY A 106 -12.12 -19.80 -7.70
N SER A 107 -11.45 -18.67 -7.72
CA SER A 107 -9.99 -18.60 -7.85
C SER A 107 -9.45 -17.31 -7.27
N GLN A 108 -8.14 -17.30 -7.04
CA GLN A 108 -7.42 -16.15 -6.52
C GLN A 108 -6.14 -15.92 -7.31
N ALA A 109 -5.66 -14.68 -7.29
CA ALA A 109 -4.37 -14.29 -7.81
C ALA A 109 -3.72 -13.28 -6.88
N TRP A 110 -2.41 -13.39 -6.69
CA TRP A 110 -1.72 -12.59 -5.68
C TRP A 110 -0.49 -11.86 -6.24
N ALA A 111 -0.17 -10.76 -5.58
CA ALA A 111 1.06 -10.02 -5.74
C ALA A 111 1.65 -9.73 -4.35
N ALA A 112 2.96 -9.93 -4.21
CA ALA A 112 3.68 -9.67 -2.97
C ALA A 112 4.63 -8.47 -3.14
N PHE A 113 4.67 -7.62 -2.13
CA PHE A 113 5.46 -6.39 -2.12
C PHE A 113 6.29 -6.37 -0.84
N GLN A 114 7.62 -6.42 -0.99
CA GLN A 114 8.54 -6.36 0.13
C GLN A 114 8.80 -4.89 0.51
N PRO A 115 8.52 -4.47 1.75
CA PRO A 115 8.89 -3.13 2.20
C PRO A 115 10.41 -2.91 2.21
N ALA A 116 10.81 -1.67 1.98
CA ALA A 116 12.21 -1.23 2.08
C ALA A 116 12.70 -1.07 3.53
N THR A 117 11.79 -1.06 4.51
CA THR A 117 12.09 -1.03 5.95
C THR A 117 12.33 -2.43 6.50
N ASP A 118 13.15 -2.55 7.54
CA ASP A 118 13.46 -3.82 8.22
C ASP A 118 12.26 -4.39 8.99
N SER A 119 11.38 -3.50 9.47
CA SER A 119 10.12 -3.86 10.11
C SER A 119 9.10 -2.73 10.00
N TYR A 120 7.83 -3.07 10.17
CA TYR A 120 6.71 -2.14 10.21
C TYR A 120 5.64 -2.66 11.15
N GLN A 121 4.84 -1.77 11.71
CA GLN A 121 3.69 -2.14 12.56
C GLN A 121 2.41 -1.42 12.14
N GLU A 122 2.49 -0.43 11.27
CA GLU A 122 1.33 0.23 10.70
C GLU A 122 1.31 0.09 9.18
N VAL A 123 0.12 -0.06 8.60
CA VAL A 123 -0.08 -0.12 7.16
C VAL A 123 -1.15 0.89 6.78
N MET A 124 -0.89 1.66 5.72
CA MET A 124 -1.84 2.60 5.12
C MET A 124 -1.93 2.33 3.63
N GLY A 125 -3.11 2.50 3.05
CA GLY A 125 -3.25 2.36 1.62
C GLY A 125 -4.64 2.61 1.09
N PHE A 126 -4.76 2.41 -0.21
CA PHE A 126 -6.06 2.35 -0.88
C PHE A 126 -6.04 1.33 -2.01
N VAL A 127 -7.22 0.84 -2.37
CA VAL A 127 -7.50 0.13 -3.62
C VAL A 127 -8.57 0.94 -4.37
N ARG A 128 -8.48 1.01 -5.69
CA ARG A 128 -9.59 1.42 -6.55
C ARG A 128 -9.83 0.36 -7.60
N GLY A 129 -11.09 0.09 -7.90
CA GLY A 129 -11.40 -0.94 -8.88
C GLY A 129 -12.73 -0.77 -9.58
N TYR A 130 -13.13 -1.84 -10.23
CA TYR A 130 -14.43 -1.97 -10.90
C TYR A 130 -14.99 -3.35 -10.61
N GLN A 131 -16.29 -3.42 -10.43
CA GLN A 131 -17.03 -4.66 -10.28
C GLN A 131 -17.34 -5.25 -11.66
N ASN A 132 -17.20 -6.56 -11.81
CA ASN A 132 -17.75 -7.32 -12.93
C ASN A 132 -18.83 -8.27 -12.43
N ALA A 133 -20.04 -8.10 -12.95
CA ALA A 133 -21.19 -8.96 -12.68
C ALA A 133 -21.49 -9.10 -11.17
N SER A 134 -21.76 -10.30 -10.66
CA SER A 134 -22.51 -10.54 -9.43
C SER A 134 -21.63 -10.93 -8.25
N MET A 135 -21.04 -9.96 -7.56
CA MET A 135 -20.14 -10.20 -6.43
C MET A 135 -20.91 -10.45 -5.13
N ASP A 136 -20.37 -11.32 -4.26
CA ASP A 136 -21.08 -11.85 -3.10
C ASP A 136 -20.64 -11.29 -1.74
N SER A 137 -19.84 -10.23 -1.71
CA SER A 137 -19.30 -9.63 -0.50
C SER A 137 -18.69 -10.70 0.44
N PHE A 138 -19.32 -10.97 1.59
CA PHE A 138 -18.90 -11.99 2.56
C PHE A 138 -19.86 -13.20 2.64
N SER A 139 -20.77 -13.38 1.68
CA SER A 139 -21.83 -14.40 1.73
C SER A 139 -21.29 -15.83 1.88
N GLU A 140 -20.16 -16.16 1.25
CA GLU A 140 -19.61 -17.52 1.25
C GLU A 140 -18.87 -17.96 2.53
N VAL A 141 -18.76 -17.08 3.54
CA VAL A 141 -18.15 -17.42 4.83
C VAL A 141 -18.89 -18.58 5.54
N THR A 142 -20.14 -18.85 5.16
CA THR A 142 -20.97 -19.89 5.77
C THR A 142 -20.65 -21.32 5.31
N SER A 143 -19.87 -21.51 4.23
CA SER A 143 -19.63 -22.81 3.59
C SER A 143 -18.22 -23.37 3.81
N SER A 144 -17.71 -23.40 5.06
CA SER A 144 -16.45 -24.08 5.44
C SER A 144 -15.14 -23.61 4.75
N ARG A 145 -15.19 -22.52 3.97
CA ARG A 145 -14.06 -21.85 3.28
C ARG A 145 -13.70 -20.51 3.93
N GLY A 146 -13.66 -20.48 5.26
CA GLY A 146 -13.57 -19.24 6.03
C GLY A 146 -12.16 -18.85 6.48
N GLY A 147 -11.10 -19.47 5.98
CA GLY A 147 -9.73 -19.10 6.36
C GLY A 147 -9.22 -17.87 5.62
N LEU A 148 -8.20 -17.20 6.17
CA LEU A 148 -7.56 -16.04 5.55
C LEU A 148 -6.90 -16.36 4.18
N ALA A 149 -6.65 -17.63 3.90
CA ALA A 149 -6.13 -18.13 2.62
C ALA A 149 -7.22 -18.62 1.63
N ASP A 150 -8.48 -18.65 2.07
CA ASP A 150 -9.64 -19.13 1.30
C ASP A 150 -10.40 -17.96 0.65
N PHE A 151 -11.49 -18.28 -0.06
CA PHE A 151 -12.42 -17.34 -0.70
C PHE A 151 -13.45 -16.78 0.31
N TYR A 152 -12.96 -16.17 1.39
CA TYR A 152 -13.83 -15.64 2.45
C TYR A 152 -14.53 -14.32 2.05
N VAL A 153 -14.09 -13.71 0.96
CA VAL A 153 -14.61 -12.46 0.43
C VAL A 153 -14.51 -12.47 -1.09
N ASP A 154 -15.48 -11.83 -1.71
CA ASP A 154 -15.46 -11.42 -3.10
C ASP A 154 -14.87 -10.01 -3.20
N GLY A 155 -13.61 -9.90 -3.62
CA GLY A 155 -12.92 -8.62 -3.66
C GLY A 155 -11.39 -8.69 -3.56
N VAL A 156 -10.83 -7.81 -2.75
CA VAL A 156 -9.38 -7.67 -2.54
C VAL A 156 -9.02 -7.83 -1.06
N SER A 157 -8.11 -8.75 -0.76
CA SER A 157 -7.60 -9.02 0.59
C SER A 157 -6.14 -8.58 0.69
N ILE A 158 -5.83 -7.75 1.68
CA ILE A 158 -4.46 -7.32 2.00
C ILE A 158 -4.05 -8.05 3.28
N THR A 159 -2.91 -8.73 3.20
CA THR A 159 -2.31 -9.48 4.31
C THR A 159 -0.84 -9.17 4.42
N ALA A 160 -0.24 -9.44 5.57
CA ALA A 160 1.21 -9.52 5.72
C ALA A 160 1.63 -10.97 5.90
N ILE A 161 2.81 -11.33 5.39
CA ILE A 161 3.45 -12.61 5.70
C ILE A 161 4.39 -12.41 6.88
N ASP A 162 4.24 -13.23 7.92
CA ASP A 162 5.28 -13.48 8.92
C ASP A 162 5.48 -15.00 9.06
N SER A 163 5.38 -15.55 10.27
CA SER A 163 5.32 -17.01 10.47
C SER A 163 4.00 -17.61 9.97
N GLU A 164 2.93 -16.80 9.92
CA GLU A 164 1.62 -17.09 9.35
C GLU A 164 1.11 -15.85 8.57
N LEU A 165 -0.04 -15.98 7.89
CA LEU A 165 -0.71 -14.81 7.30
C LEU A 165 -1.37 -13.97 8.39
N VAL A 166 -1.11 -12.67 8.37
CA VAL A 166 -1.74 -11.67 9.23
C VAL A 166 -2.69 -10.84 8.37
N HIS A 167 -3.95 -10.74 8.78
CA HIS A 167 -4.92 -9.86 8.11
C HIS A 167 -4.50 -8.40 8.32
N VAL A 168 -4.62 -7.59 7.27
CA VAL A 168 -4.33 -6.16 7.32
C VAL A 168 -5.59 -5.36 7.00
N PHE A 169 -6.20 -5.60 5.84
CA PHE A 169 -7.42 -4.91 5.44
C PHE A 169 -8.14 -5.66 4.31
N THR A 170 -9.46 -5.50 4.22
CA THR A 170 -10.26 -6.11 3.15
C THR A 170 -11.09 -5.08 2.40
N TYR A 171 -11.15 -5.23 1.09
CA TYR A 171 -12.01 -4.47 0.19
C TYR A 171 -13.01 -5.44 -0.44
N ALA A 172 -14.22 -5.49 0.11
CA ALA A 172 -15.30 -6.37 -0.36
C ALA A 172 -16.13 -5.69 -1.44
N VAL A 173 -16.65 -6.49 -2.36
CA VAL A 173 -17.55 -6.05 -3.43
C VAL A 173 -18.89 -6.71 -3.25
N ALA A 174 -19.95 -5.92 -3.12
CA ALA A 174 -21.31 -6.41 -2.99
C ALA A 174 -22.03 -6.54 -4.34
N TRP A 175 -23.13 -7.27 -4.31
CA TRP A 175 -23.99 -7.50 -5.47
C TRP A 175 -24.50 -6.19 -6.08
N SER A 176 -25.05 -5.31 -5.25
CA SER A 176 -25.58 -3.99 -5.62
C SER A 176 -25.71 -3.09 -4.39
N ASP A 177 -26.00 -1.81 -4.59
CA ASP A 177 -26.24 -0.85 -3.51
C ASP A 177 -27.67 -0.85 -2.94
N THR A 178 -28.65 -1.50 -3.57
CA THR A 178 -30.07 -1.29 -3.20
C THR A 178 -30.91 -2.55 -3.02
N ASP A 179 -30.41 -3.74 -3.32
CA ASP A 179 -31.21 -4.97 -3.22
C ASP A 179 -31.25 -5.58 -1.81
N ASN A 180 -32.20 -5.13 -1.00
CA ASN A 180 -32.35 -5.47 0.42
C ASN A 180 -32.71 -6.94 0.75
N SER A 181 -32.74 -7.84 -0.23
CA SER A 181 -33.08 -9.25 0.00
C SER A 181 -31.89 -10.22 -0.11
N GLU A 182 -30.71 -9.73 -0.46
CA GLU A 182 -29.55 -10.57 -0.75
C GLU A 182 -28.50 -10.59 0.38
N GLN A 183 -28.03 -11.80 0.72
CA GLN A 183 -26.91 -12.01 1.66
C GLN A 183 -25.58 -11.47 1.11
N SER A 184 -25.54 -11.23 -0.20
CA SER A 184 -24.44 -10.69 -1.01
C SER A 184 -24.28 -9.17 -0.93
N LEU A 185 -25.14 -8.49 -0.17
CA LEU A 185 -24.97 -7.06 0.12
C LEU A 185 -23.80 -6.79 1.07
N CYS A 186 -23.39 -5.52 1.12
CA CYS A 186 -22.50 -5.06 2.17
C CYS A 186 -23.12 -5.19 3.56
N PRO A 187 -22.32 -5.44 4.61
CA PRO A 187 -22.82 -5.62 5.99
C PRO A 187 -23.70 -4.47 6.50
N CYS A 188 -23.36 -3.22 6.19
CA CYS A 188 -24.11 -2.02 6.57
C CYS A 188 -25.50 -1.91 5.91
N LEU A 189 -25.71 -2.60 4.79
CA LEU A 189 -27.01 -2.70 4.12
C LEU A 189 -27.79 -3.96 4.56
N GLY A 190 -27.29 -4.68 5.57
CA GLY A 190 -27.93 -5.89 6.11
C GLY A 190 -27.46 -7.20 5.48
N GLY A 191 -26.40 -7.16 4.67
CA GLY A 191 -25.76 -8.36 4.12
C GLY A 191 -24.96 -9.16 5.16
N THR A 192 -24.27 -10.19 4.69
CA THR A 192 -23.48 -11.09 5.56
C THR A 192 -22.32 -10.33 6.19
N GLY A 193 -22.16 -10.46 7.51
CA GLY A 193 -21.06 -9.83 8.24
C GLY A 193 -19.70 -10.44 7.92
N ALA A 194 -18.64 -9.63 7.99
CA ALA A 194 -17.28 -10.09 7.78
C ALA A 194 -16.87 -11.16 8.82
N PRO A 195 -15.95 -12.08 8.47
CA PRO A 195 -15.37 -13.02 9.42
C PRO A 195 -14.73 -12.32 10.63
N ALA A 196 -14.69 -13.02 11.76
CA ALA A 196 -14.14 -12.45 13.00
C ALA A 196 -12.67 -12.01 12.91
N PHE A 197 -11.87 -12.59 12.00
CA PHE A 197 -10.48 -12.18 11.79
C PHE A 197 -10.34 -10.91 10.93
N VAL A 198 -11.39 -10.51 10.20
CA VAL A 198 -11.45 -9.24 9.48
C VAL A 198 -11.89 -8.12 10.43
N GLY A 199 -12.83 -8.42 11.33
CA GLY A 199 -13.34 -7.43 12.28
C GLY A 199 -13.94 -6.23 11.56
N ASP A 200 -13.48 -5.03 11.93
CA ASP A 200 -13.91 -3.75 11.34
C ASP A 200 -12.92 -3.23 10.28
N ASP A 201 -11.84 -3.97 10.00
CA ASP A 201 -10.78 -3.59 9.06
C ASP A 201 -11.16 -3.94 7.61
N PHE A 202 -12.30 -3.42 7.15
CA PHE A 202 -12.76 -3.58 5.78
C PHE A 202 -13.51 -2.36 5.25
N TYR A 203 -13.51 -2.24 3.91
CA TYR A 203 -14.53 -1.48 3.18
C TYR A 203 -15.36 -2.41 2.31
N CYS A 204 -16.60 -2.00 2.03
CA CYS A 204 -17.50 -2.70 1.14
C CYS A 204 -18.34 -1.72 0.32
N GLU A 205 -18.43 -1.98 -0.97
CA GLU A 205 -19.19 -1.17 -1.93
C GLU A 205 -19.69 -2.04 -3.10
N SER A 206 -20.64 -1.54 -3.89
CA SER A 206 -20.97 -2.07 -5.20
C SER A 206 -20.87 -0.98 -6.26
N GLY A 207 -20.41 -1.33 -7.47
CA GLY A 207 -20.47 -0.42 -8.61
C GLY A 207 -21.82 -0.45 -9.33
N PHE A 208 -22.74 -1.34 -8.90
CA PHE A 208 -24.07 -1.43 -9.48
C PHE A 208 -25.12 -0.84 -8.53
N PRO A 209 -25.93 0.13 -8.98
CA PRO A 209 -26.99 0.70 -8.15
C PRO A 209 -28.17 -0.26 -7.95
N ALA A 210 -28.23 -1.37 -8.68
CA ALA A 210 -29.28 -2.38 -8.66
C ALA A 210 -28.74 -3.72 -9.21
N GLU A 211 -29.59 -4.72 -9.43
CA GLU A 211 -29.22 -6.04 -9.95
C GLU A 211 -28.23 -5.98 -11.15
N PRO A 212 -27.05 -6.62 -11.07
CA PRO A 212 -26.06 -6.64 -12.14
C PRO A 212 -26.58 -7.32 -13.41
N GLY A 213 -26.59 -6.59 -14.52
CA GLY A 213 -26.95 -7.13 -15.84
C GLY A 213 -25.84 -7.94 -16.54
N GLY A 214 -24.77 -8.28 -15.82
CA GLY A 214 -23.52 -8.82 -16.34
C GLY A 214 -22.56 -7.75 -16.89
N GLY A 215 -21.25 -8.07 -16.88
CA GLY A 215 -20.19 -7.17 -17.36
C GLY A 215 -19.72 -6.16 -16.30
N TRP A 216 -18.89 -5.21 -16.73
CA TRP A 216 -18.24 -4.23 -15.86
C TRP A 216 -19.16 -3.05 -15.50
N ALA A 217 -19.28 -2.77 -14.20
CA ALA A 217 -19.84 -1.53 -13.68
C ALA A 217 -18.85 -0.37 -13.91
N THR A 218 -18.97 0.33 -15.03
CA THR A 218 -18.00 1.38 -15.44
C THR A 218 -18.41 2.80 -15.05
N ALA A 219 -19.66 2.99 -14.63
CA ALA A 219 -20.18 4.31 -14.25
C ALA A 219 -19.78 4.71 -12.81
N ASP A 220 -19.44 3.73 -11.99
CA ASP A 220 -19.24 3.87 -10.55
C ASP A 220 -18.02 3.03 -10.12
N PRO A 221 -16.82 3.62 -10.07
CA PRO A 221 -15.61 2.92 -9.65
C PRO A 221 -15.68 2.54 -8.16
N LEU A 222 -15.30 1.31 -7.86
CA LEU A 222 -15.24 0.83 -6.48
C LEU A 222 -14.17 1.56 -5.66
N TRP A 223 -14.52 1.79 -4.40
CA TRP A 223 -13.75 2.35 -3.29
C TRP A 223 -13.17 3.72 -3.63
N ASP A 224 -14.00 4.52 -4.30
CA ASP A 224 -13.68 5.90 -4.66
C ASP A 224 -14.26 6.94 -3.69
N GLY A 225 -14.97 6.48 -2.66
CA GLY A 225 -15.53 7.28 -1.58
C GLY A 225 -16.75 8.12 -1.96
N ASP A 226 -17.37 7.88 -3.12
CA ASP A 226 -18.64 8.49 -3.55
C ASP A 226 -19.84 7.50 -3.51
N GLY A 227 -19.65 6.32 -2.92
CA GLY A 227 -20.68 5.29 -2.78
C GLY A 227 -21.96 5.74 -2.06
N SER A 228 -23.09 5.15 -2.45
CA SER A 228 -24.42 5.58 -2.02
C SER A 228 -24.82 5.11 -0.60
N GLY A 229 -24.08 5.58 0.40
CA GLY A 229 -24.49 5.56 1.80
C GLY A 229 -23.89 4.44 2.65
N THR A 230 -23.61 4.82 3.91
CA THR A 230 -23.35 4.02 5.12
C THR A 230 -21.90 3.64 5.43
N ASP A 231 -21.69 3.34 6.72
CA ASP A 231 -20.43 3.14 7.45
C ASP A 231 -19.50 2.02 6.92
N CYS A 232 -19.80 1.40 5.77
CA CYS A 232 -18.94 0.39 5.14
C CYS A 232 -17.89 0.98 4.22
N ASP A 233 -17.91 2.28 3.96
CA ASP A 233 -16.84 2.93 3.20
C ASP A 233 -16.42 4.23 3.90
N SER A 234 -15.19 4.65 3.63
CA SER A 234 -14.67 5.91 4.17
C SER A 234 -14.98 7.08 3.25
N PRO A 235 -15.37 8.24 3.80
CA PRO A 235 -15.49 9.44 2.98
C PRO A 235 -14.11 9.89 2.47
N GLY A 236 -13.98 10.07 1.15
CA GLY A 236 -12.78 10.59 0.50
C GLY A 236 -12.41 9.80 -0.75
N ASN A 237 -11.89 10.48 -1.77
CA ASN A 237 -11.53 9.86 -3.04
C ASN A 237 -9.99 9.73 -3.16
N PRO A 238 -9.39 8.53 -3.04
CA PRO A 238 -9.99 7.20 -2.80
C PRO A 238 -10.28 6.91 -1.31
N SER A 239 -11.02 5.83 -1.07
CA SER A 239 -11.25 5.27 0.27
C SER A 239 -9.94 4.71 0.83
N ARG A 240 -9.43 5.32 1.91
CA ARG A 240 -8.11 5.03 2.47
C ARG A 240 -8.23 4.44 3.86
N PHE A 241 -7.50 3.36 4.10
CA PHE A 241 -7.36 2.77 5.43
C PHE A 241 -6.03 3.12 6.08
N SER A 242 -5.98 3.03 7.41
CA SER A 242 -4.74 2.89 8.18
C SER A 242 -4.99 1.92 9.34
N VAL A 243 -4.15 0.91 9.47
CA VAL A 243 -4.27 -0.13 10.51
C VAL A 243 -2.98 -0.23 11.31
N ASP A 244 -3.10 -0.31 12.64
CA ASP A 244 -2.04 -0.68 13.56
C ASP A 244 -2.14 -2.19 13.84
N LEU A 245 -1.10 -2.93 13.46
CA LEU A 245 -1.02 -4.38 13.58
C LEU A 245 -0.72 -4.85 15.01
N GLY A 246 -0.41 -3.92 15.93
CA GLY A 246 -0.13 -4.19 17.34
C GLY A 246 1.22 -4.85 17.62
N ALA A 247 1.93 -5.34 16.59
CA ALA A 247 3.28 -5.88 16.68
C ALA A 247 4.06 -5.67 15.37
N PRO A 248 5.39 -5.42 15.45
CA PRO A 248 6.21 -5.28 14.25
C PRO A 248 6.31 -6.58 13.44
N LEU A 249 6.05 -6.47 12.13
CA LEU A 249 6.24 -7.51 11.12
C LEU A 249 7.43 -7.17 10.22
N ARG A 250 7.97 -8.17 9.51
CA ARG A 250 9.12 -8.01 8.61
C ARG A 250 8.91 -8.53 7.20
N GLY A 251 7.97 -9.46 7.02
CA GLY A 251 7.73 -10.04 5.71
C GLY A 251 6.89 -9.13 4.79
N PRO A 252 6.66 -9.58 3.55
CA PRO A 252 5.99 -8.77 2.54
C PRO A 252 4.51 -8.55 2.85
N LEU A 253 3.97 -7.47 2.30
CA LEU A 253 2.54 -7.31 2.12
C LEU A 253 2.11 -8.13 0.90
N VAL A 254 1.02 -8.87 1.01
CA VAL A 254 0.43 -9.66 -0.07
C VAL A 254 -0.99 -9.17 -0.33
N VAL A 255 -1.23 -8.76 -1.56
CA VAL A 255 -2.55 -8.38 -2.05
C VAL A 255 -3.10 -9.51 -2.90
N ARG A 256 -4.30 -9.96 -2.58
CA ARG A 256 -5.02 -11.02 -3.30
C ARG A 256 -6.28 -10.45 -3.92
N ILE A 257 -6.49 -10.76 -5.19
CA ILE A 257 -7.81 -10.72 -5.81
C ILE A 257 -8.39 -12.11 -5.62
N LEU A 258 -9.55 -12.23 -4.97
CA LEU A 258 -10.16 -13.49 -4.61
C LEU A 258 -11.67 -13.37 -4.77
N VAL A 259 -12.25 -14.38 -5.39
CA VAL A 259 -13.71 -14.56 -5.49
C VAL A 259 -14.04 -16.04 -5.54
N ASP A 260 -15.26 -16.40 -5.16
CA ASP A 260 -15.65 -17.80 -4.96
C ASP A 260 -16.27 -18.48 -6.18
N GLN A 261 -16.65 -17.74 -7.24
CA GLN A 261 -17.11 -18.32 -8.51
C GLN A 261 -16.21 -18.03 -9.72
N GLY A 262 -16.65 -18.49 -10.89
CA GLY A 262 -15.92 -18.34 -12.15
C GLY A 262 -15.87 -16.90 -12.64
N SER A 263 -14.83 -16.55 -13.40
CA SER A 263 -14.53 -15.16 -13.81
C SER A 263 -15.55 -14.55 -14.78
N SER A 264 -16.42 -15.38 -15.35
CA SER A 264 -17.55 -14.91 -16.16
C SER A 264 -18.75 -14.47 -15.33
N ASN A 265 -18.83 -14.89 -14.06
CA ASN A 265 -19.89 -14.55 -13.11
C ASN A 265 -19.44 -13.48 -12.11
N GLU A 266 -18.21 -13.57 -11.63
CA GLU A 266 -17.65 -12.71 -10.60
C GLU A 266 -16.22 -12.33 -10.95
N ASP A 267 -15.96 -11.04 -11.05
CA ASP A 267 -14.59 -10.56 -11.05
C ASP A 267 -14.48 -9.15 -10.49
N VAL A 268 -13.29 -8.82 -10.03
CA VAL A 268 -12.95 -7.46 -9.61
C VAL A 268 -11.66 -7.04 -10.29
N GLY A 269 -11.71 -5.86 -10.90
CA GLY A 269 -10.61 -5.27 -11.60
C GLY A 269 -9.96 -4.17 -10.77
N VAL A 270 -8.72 -4.38 -10.31
CA VAL A 270 -7.94 -3.35 -9.61
C VAL A 270 -7.35 -2.39 -10.64
N SER A 271 -7.76 -1.13 -10.62
CA SER A 271 -7.21 -0.09 -11.50
C SER A 271 -6.03 0.63 -10.87
N ALA A 272 -6.07 0.85 -9.56
CA ALA A 272 -4.98 1.46 -8.81
C ALA A 272 -4.90 0.90 -7.38
N LEU A 273 -3.67 0.85 -6.85
CA LEU A 273 -3.38 0.49 -5.47
C LEU A 273 -2.14 1.26 -5.02
N GLU A 274 -2.19 1.84 -3.82
CA GLU A 274 -0.98 2.25 -3.12
C GLU A 274 -0.95 1.67 -1.72
N LEU A 275 0.25 1.21 -1.31
CA LEU A 275 0.50 0.69 0.02
C LEU A 275 1.72 1.39 0.62
N PHE A 276 1.61 1.71 1.89
CA PHE A 276 2.64 2.32 2.71
C PHE A 276 2.75 1.61 4.05
N VAL A 277 3.93 1.70 4.66
CA VAL A 277 4.18 1.16 6.00
C VAL A 277 4.92 2.16 6.87
N ARG A 278 4.77 1.99 8.19
CA ARG A 278 5.47 2.74 9.21
C ARG A 278 5.85 1.85 10.39
#